data_AF-A0A6G2DN66-F1
#
_entry.id   AF-A0A6G2DN66-F1
#
_cell.length_a   1.000
_cell.length_b   1.000
_cell.length_c   1.000
_cell.angle_alpha   90.00
_cell.angle_beta   90.00
_cell.angle_gamma   90.00
#
_symmetry.space_group_name_H-M   'P 1'
#
loop_
_entity.id
_entity.type
_entity.pdbx_description
1 polymer ?
#
loop_
_entity_poly.entity_id
_entity_poly.type
_entity_poly.pdbx_seq_one_letter_code
_entity_poly.pdbx_strand_id
1 'polypeptide(L)'
;INNYLENKEYEWIDKNGNIFSSLVFYLEDLIYPWIVKPLVLEINSLREKGLLEGESEQQRYKYFITLFDKEENILNFYNKYPVLLRQISESCLRFYTYFIEILSNLENDFSVLEEELGLRGKLNDIKFGKGDTHSQGKTVLILFFDDAKIVYKPKNLIINNSLNTIAEYIRKVDEKIRIRIPRTIAYSDHSYEEFIDYLPLEQKKKLPEYY
;
A
#
# COMPACT_ATOMS: atom_id res chain seq x y z
N ILE A 1 14.92 -0.06 4.83
CA ILE A 1 14.09 0.99 4.17
C ILE A 1 14.47 2.38 4.68
N ASN A 2 14.53 2.64 5.99
CA ASN A 2 15.05 3.91 6.51
C ASN A 2 16.45 4.24 5.98
N ASN A 3 17.41 3.32 6.09
CA ASN A 3 18.73 3.52 5.45
C ASN A 3 18.67 3.75 3.92
N TYR A 4 17.64 3.23 3.21
CA TYR A 4 17.52 3.46 1.77
C TYR A 4 16.98 4.86 1.46
N LEU A 5 15.98 5.31 2.23
CA LEU A 5 15.41 6.66 2.13
C LEU A 5 16.35 7.74 2.72
N GLU A 6 17.20 7.39 3.67
CA GLU A 6 18.18 8.29 4.29
C GLU A 6 19.45 8.44 3.46
N ASN A 7 19.92 7.37 2.80
CA ASN A 7 21.14 7.40 1.98
C ASN A 7 20.93 8.01 0.57
N LYS A 8 19.67 8.20 0.15
CA LYS A 8 19.34 8.93 -1.09
C LYS A 8 18.60 10.21 -0.73
N GLU A 9 19.17 11.36 -1.08
CA GLU A 9 18.50 12.65 -0.93
C GLU A 9 17.41 12.83 -1.99
N TYR A 10 16.25 12.23 -1.75
CA TYR A 10 15.07 12.48 -2.56
C TYR A 10 14.50 13.86 -2.22
N GLU A 11 14.73 14.86 -3.09
CA GLU A 11 14.20 16.22 -2.90
C GLU A 11 12.66 16.25 -2.84
N TRP A 12 12.01 15.29 -3.52
CA TRP A 12 10.56 15.14 -3.64
C TRP A 12 9.91 14.29 -2.53
N ILE A 13 10.66 13.80 -1.54
CA ILE A 13 10.11 13.08 -0.38
C ILE A 13 10.18 13.96 0.87
N ASP A 14 9.08 14.00 1.64
CA ASP A 14 9.10 14.56 2.99
C ASP A 14 9.67 13.53 3.99
N LYS A 15 10.86 13.82 4.51
CA LYS A 15 11.53 12.97 5.52
C LYS A 15 10.76 12.88 6.84
N ASN A 16 9.89 13.86 7.13
CA ASN A 16 9.02 13.85 8.31
C ASN A 16 7.63 13.29 8.02
N GLY A 17 7.40 12.80 6.78
CA GLY A 17 6.15 12.20 6.37
C GLY A 17 5.86 10.86 7.06
N ASN A 18 4.69 10.32 6.79
CA ASN A 18 4.18 9.08 7.38
C ASN A 18 4.55 7.82 6.58
N ILE A 19 5.38 7.95 5.53
CA ILE A 19 5.73 6.84 4.62
C ILE A 19 6.21 5.62 5.42
N PHE A 20 7.13 5.80 6.38
CA PHE A 20 7.64 4.67 7.17
C PHE A 20 6.55 3.99 8.00
N SER A 21 5.70 4.76 8.67
CA SER A 21 4.57 4.23 9.43
C SER A 21 3.61 3.45 8.51
N SER A 22 3.29 3.99 7.34
CA SER A 22 2.42 3.33 6.36
C SER A 22 3.02 2.04 5.81
N LEU A 23 4.35 1.96 5.65
CA LEU A 23 5.05 0.72 5.31
C LEU A 23 4.94 -0.33 6.42
N VAL A 24 5.12 0.07 7.68
CA VAL A 24 5.02 -0.83 8.84
C VAL A 24 3.61 -1.37 8.98
N PHE A 25 2.59 -0.51 8.91
CA PHE A 25 1.19 -0.94 8.97
C PHE A 25 0.83 -1.90 7.84
N TYR A 26 1.29 -1.63 6.61
CA TYR A 26 1.02 -2.53 5.51
C TYR A 26 1.73 -3.89 5.66
N LEU A 27 2.96 -3.91 6.16
CA LEU A 27 3.67 -5.16 6.45
C LEU A 27 2.98 -5.95 7.56
N GLU A 28 2.45 -5.28 8.58
CA GLU A 28 1.63 -5.90 9.62
C GLU A 28 0.39 -6.54 9.00
N ASP A 29 -0.40 -5.80 8.22
CA ASP A 29 -1.59 -6.32 7.52
C ASP A 29 -1.27 -7.51 6.61
N LEU A 30 -0.10 -7.49 5.96
CA LEU A 30 0.37 -8.55 5.07
C LEU A 30 0.70 -9.85 5.82
N ILE A 31 1.28 -9.74 7.02
CA ILE A 31 1.81 -10.88 7.80
C ILE A 31 0.79 -11.41 8.81
N TYR A 32 -0.05 -10.53 9.35
CA TYR A 32 -1.00 -10.82 10.41
C TYR A 32 -1.86 -12.08 10.16
N PRO A 33 -2.45 -12.28 8.96
CA PRO A 33 -3.29 -13.44 8.68
C PRO A 33 -2.55 -14.78 8.82
N TRP A 34 -1.23 -14.79 8.63
CA TRP A 34 -0.42 -16.00 8.71
C TRP A 34 0.10 -16.27 10.12
N ILE A 35 0.50 -15.23 10.85
CA ILE A 35 1.17 -15.37 12.14
C ILE A 35 0.20 -15.55 13.32
N VAL A 36 -1.04 -15.06 13.21
CA VAL A 36 -2.00 -15.05 14.32
C VAL A 36 -2.33 -16.45 14.85
N LYS A 37 -2.54 -17.43 13.96
CA LYS A 37 -2.91 -18.80 14.38
C LYS A 37 -1.75 -19.53 15.08
N PRO A 38 -0.51 -19.54 14.54
CA PRO A 38 0.66 -20.05 15.26
C PRO A 38 0.86 -19.43 16.64
N LEU A 39 0.71 -18.10 16.78
CA LEU A 39 0.84 -17.44 18.08
C LEU A 39 -0.23 -17.91 19.08
N VAL A 40 -1.48 -18.06 18.62
CA VAL A 40 -2.57 -18.61 19.44
C VAL A 40 -2.29 -20.06 19.86
N LEU A 41 -1.68 -20.87 19.00
CA LEU A 41 -1.28 -22.24 19.36
C LEU A 41 -0.17 -22.25 20.41
N GLU A 42 0.83 -21.38 20.30
CA GLU A 42 1.92 -21.30 21.28
C GLU A 42 1.43 -20.87 22.66
N ILE A 43 0.64 -19.79 22.74
CA ILE A 43 0.15 -19.32 24.04
C ILE A 43 -0.74 -20.37 24.73
N ASN A 44 -1.56 -21.10 23.96
CA ASN A 44 -2.38 -22.19 24.51
C ASN A 44 -1.50 -23.37 24.99
N SER A 45 -0.50 -23.78 24.22
CA SER A 45 0.45 -24.84 24.60
C SER A 45 1.23 -24.47 25.88
N LEU A 46 1.71 -23.22 25.99
CA LEU A 46 2.42 -22.76 27.18
C LEU A 46 1.50 -22.66 28.40
N ARG A 47 0.25 -22.24 28.20
CA ARG A 47 -0.78 -22.21 29.26
C ARG A 47 -1.06 -23.61 29.79
N GLU A 48 -1.26 -24.60 28.92
CA GLU A 48 -1.53 -25.99 29.30
C GLU A 48 -0.36 -26.64 30.05
N LYS A 49 0.87 -26.22 29.74
CA LYS A 49 2.09 -26.68 30.43
C LYS A 49 2.40 -25.92 31.72
N GLY A 50 1.62 -24.89 32.07
CA GLY A 50 1.88 -24.06 33.25
C GLY A 50 3.16 -23.21 33.14
N LEU A 51 3.60 -22.88 31.92
CA LEU A 51 4.84 -22.16 31.63
C LEU A 51 4.65 -20.65 31.44
N LEU A 52 3.45 -20.11 31.71
CA LEU A 52 3.17 -18.67 31.63
C LEU A 52 3.13 -18.06 33.03
N GLU A 53 3.91 -17.01 33.26
CA GLU A 53 3.91 -16.27 34.52
C GLU A 53 2.79 -15.23 34.57
N GLY A 54 2.16 -15.08 35.74
CA GLY A 54 1.09 -14.12 35.98
C GLY A 54 -0.19 -14.74 36.57
N GLU A 55 -0.79 -14.02 37.51
CA GLU A 55 -2.03 -14.42 38.19
C GLU A 55 -3.25 -14.25 37.28
N SER A 56 -3.29 -13.16 36.49
CA SER A 56 -4.37 -12.88 35.56
C SER A 56 -4.07 -13.31 34.11
N GLU A 57 -5.12 -13.44 33.29
CA GLU A 57 -4.98 -13.71 31.85
C GLU A 57 -4.17 -12.62 31.13
N GLN A 58 -4.38 -11.36 31.52
CA GLN A 58 -3.66 -10.22 30.94
C GLN A 58 -2.17 -10.24 31.30
N GLN A 59 -1.82 -10.65 32.53
CA GLN A 59 -0.43 -10.80 32.94
C GLN A 59 0.26 -11.94 32.16
N ARG A 60 -0.41 -13.08 32.00
CA ARG A 60 0.10 -14.21 31.22
C ARG A 60 0.28 -13.87 29.74
N TYR A 61 -0.64 -13.10 29.15
CA TYR A 61 -0.50 -12.62 27.78
C TYR A 61 0.69 -11.66 27.63
N LYS A 62 0.89 -10.73 28.57
CA LYS A 62 2.08 -9.87 28.59
C LYS A 62 3.36 -10.68 28.72
N TYR A 63 3.39 -11.65 29.62
CA TYR A 63 4.53 -12.56 29.75
C TYR A 63 4.84 -13.29 28.45
N PHE A 64 3.81 -13.84 27.78
CA PHE A 64 3.97 -14.47 26.47
C PHE A 64 4.63 -13.54 25.44
N ILE A 65 4.24 -12.27 25.38
CA ILE A 65 4.88 -11.29 24.49
C ILE A 65 6.37 -11.14 24.82
N THR A 66 6.73 -11.00 26.11
CA THR A 66 8.14 -10.83 26.52
C THR A 66 9.03 -12.04 26.20
N LEU A 67 8.44 -13.23 25.96
CA LEU A 67 9.23 -14.37 25.50
C LEU A 67 9.88 -14.10 24.14
N PHE A 68 9.28 -13.28 23.29
CA PHE A 68 9.82 -12.89 21.98
C PHE A 68 10.88 -11.78 22.07
N ASP A 69 11.19 -11.25 23.26
CA ASP A 69 12.33 -10.33 23.44
C ASP A 69 13.68 -11.08 23.35
N LYS A 70 13.66 -12.41 23.49
CA LYS A 70 14.84 -13.27 23.37
C LYS A 70 14.94 -13.87 21.97
N GLU A 71 16.05 -13.62 21.29
CA GLU A 71 16.32 -14.16 19.95
C GLU A 71 16.19 -15.69 19.86
N GLU A 72 16.68 -16.41 20.88
CA GLU A 72 16.56 -17.87 20.95
C GLU A 72 15.10 -18.35 20.87
N ASN A 73 14.17 -17.65 21.52
CA ASN A 73 12.75 -18.01 21.50
C ASN A 73 12.11 -17.70 20.14
N ILE A 74 12.52 -16.61 19.48
CA ILE A 74 12.12 -16.30 18.11
C ILE A 74 12.59 -17.42 17.17
N LEU A 75 13.85 -17.84 17.28
CA LEU A 75 14.42 -18.93 16.48
C LEU A 75 13.69 -20.25 16.72
N ASN A 76 13.42 -20.60 17.98
CA ASN A 76 12.65 -21.79 18.32
C ASN A 76 11.23 -21.77 17.74
N PHE A 77 10.55 -20.62 17.79
CA PHE A 77 9.24 -20.44 17.15
C PHE A 77 9.31 -20.71 15.65
N TYR A 78 10.24 -20.08 14.93
CA TYR A 78 10.35 -20.28 13.49
C TYR A 78 10.89 -21.66 13.09
N ASN A 79 11.70 -22.31 13.92
CA ASN A 79 12.11 -23.71 13.73
C ASN A 79 10.93 -24.67 13.85
N LYS A 80 9.95 -24.35 14.72
CA LYS A 80 8.69 -25.09 14.84
C LYS A 80 7.72 -24.80 13.69
N TYR A 81 7.75 -23.58 13.15
CA TYR A 81 6.91 -23.15 12.02
C TYR A 81 7.76 -22.72 10.80
N PRO A 82 8.55 -23.62 10.19
CA PRO A 82 9.49 -23.24 9.14
C PRO A 82 8.79 -22.78 7.85
N VAL A 83 7.59 -23.31 7.57
CA VAL A 83 6.78 -22.86 6.43
C VAL A 83 6.27 -21.43 6.63
N LEU A 84 5.91 -21.05 7.86
CA LEU A 84 5.52 -19.67 8.19
C LEU A 84 6.69 -18.72 7.96
N LEU A 85 7.89 -19.06 8.45
CA LEU A 85 9.09 -18.25 8.24
C LEU A 85 9.33 -18.02 6.74
N ARG A 86 9.24 -19.08 5.93
CA ARG A 86 9.41 -18.99 4.48
C ARG A 86 8.37 -18.06 3.85
N GLN A 87 7.08 -18.21 4.21
CA GLN A 87 6.01 -17.37 3.67
C GLN A 87 6.19 -15.89 4.01
N ILE A 88 6.49 -15.59 5.28
CA ILE A 88 6.76 -14.22 5.73
C ILE A 88 7.97 -13.64 5.00
N SER A 89 9.08 -14.38 4.98
CA SER A 89 10.33 -13.93 4.33
C SER A 89 10.15 -13.65 2.85
N GLU A 90 9.51 -14.56 2.11
CA GLU A 90 9.22 -14.37 0.69
C GLU A 90 8.29 -13.17 0.44
N SER A 91 7.29 -12.96 1.31
CA SER A 91 6.36 -11.83 1.19
C SER A 91 7.04 -10.50 1.45
N CYS A 92 7.84 -10.41 2.52
CA CYS A 92 8.65 -9.24 2.84
C CYS A 92 9.63 -8.91 1.71
N LEU A 93 10.26 -9.93 1.10
CA LEU A 93 11.18 -9.72 -0.02
C LEU A 93 10.45 -9.19 -1.26
N ARG A 94 9.30 -9.79 -1.63
CA ARG A 94 8.48 -9.31 -2.76
C ARG A 94 8.02 -7.87 -2.53
N PHE A 95 7.56 -7.55 -1.32
CA PHE A 95 7.16 -6.19 -0.97
C PHE A 95 8.33 -5.22 -1.04
N TYR A 96 9.49 -5.59 -0.50
CA TYR A 96 10.70 -4.77 -0.55
C TYR A 96 11.09 -4.47 -1.99
N THR A 97 11.18 -5.48 -2.86
CA THR A 97 11.49 -5.29 -4.29
C THR A 97 10.48 -4.36 -4.95
N TYR A 98 9.18 -4.56 -4.68
CA TYR A 98 8.13 -3.73 -5.24
C TYR A 98 8.23 -2.27 -4.75
N PHE A 99 8.53 -2.05 -3.47
CA PHE A 99 8.70 -0.71 -2.92
C PHE A 99 9.88 0.03 -3.56
N ILE A 100 11.01 -0.64 -3.76
CA ILE A 100 12.15 -0.06 -4.48
C ILE A 100 11.79 0.27 -5.93
N GLU A 101 11.03 -0.59 -6.61
CA GLU A 101 10.54 -0.34 -7.96
C GLU A 101 9.66 0.92 -8.03
N ILE A 102 8.74 1.11 -7.07
CA ILE A 102 7.88 2.30 -6.98
C ILE A 102 8.73 3.57 -6.82
N LEU A 103 9.71 3.56 -5.90
CA LEU A 103 10.58 4.71 -5.69
C LEU A 103 11.41 5.03 -6.94
N SER A 104 11.92 4.01 -7.63
CA SER A 104 12.68 4.19 -8.86
C SER A 104 11.82 4.77 -9.99
N ASN A 105 10.58 4.30 -10.13
CA ASN A 105 9.66 4.86 -11.13
C ASN A 105 9.34 6.31 -10.82
N LEU A 106 8.97 6.62 -9.56
CA LEU A 106 8.71 8.00 -9.13
C LEU A 106 9.91 8.91 -9.37
N GLU A 107 11.13 8.45 -9.08
CA GLU A 107 12.37 9.20 -9.32
C GLU A 107 12.54 9.53 -10.82
N ASN A 108 12.30 8.55 -11.70
CA ASN A 108 12.47 8.72 -13.15
C ASN A 108 11.35 9.56 -13.80
N ASP A 109 10.14 9.48 -13.26
CA ASP A 109 8.94 10.05 -13.86
C ASP A 109 8.54 11.38 -13.24
N PHE A 110 9.21 11.83 -12.18
CA PHE A 110 8.78 12.99 -11.39
C PHE A 110 8.56 14.24 -12.25
N SER A 111 9.48 14.55 -13.17
CA SER A 111 9.37 15.73 -14.04
C SER A 111 8.12 15.69 -14.92
N VAL A 112 7.74 14.51 -15.43
CA VAL A 112 6.52 14.32 -16.22
C VAL A 112 5.29 14.46 -15.33
N LEU A 113 5.34 13.95 -14.09
CA LEU A 113 4.26 14.12 -13.11
C LEU A 113 4.07 15.60 -12.73
N GLU A 114 5.15 16.38 -12.61
CA GLU A 114 5.09 17.82 -12.36
C GLU A 114 4.45 18.58 -13.52
N GLU A 115 4.72 18.18 -14.76
CA GLU A 115 4.20 18.83 -15.97
C GLU A 115 2.72 18.46 -16.23
N GLU A 116 2.40 17.17 -16.25
CA GLU A 116 1.10 16.65 -16.70
C GLU A 116 0.04 16.62 -15.60
N LEU A 117 0.43 16.37 -14.36
CA LEU A 117 -0.47 16.32 -13.20
C LEU A 117 -0.33 17.56 -12.30
N GLY A 118 0.57 18.49 -12.63
CA GLY A 118 0.76 19.72 -11.88
C GLY A 118 1.32 19.49 -10.48
N LEU A 119 2.00 18.36 -10.26
CA LEU A 119 2.58 17.98 -8.99
C LEU A 119 3.72 18.95 -8.60
N ARG A 120 3.70 19.51 -7.39
CA ARG A 120 4.74 20.41 -6.88
C ARG A 120 5.14 20.13 -5.42
N GLY A 121 4.29 19.42 -4.69
CA GLY A 121 4.51 19.05 -3.29
C GLY A 121 5.44 17.85 -3.13
N LYS A 122 5.86 17.60 -1.89
CA LYS A 122 6.63 16.40 -1.55
C LYS A 122 5.69 15.25 -1.21
N LEU A 123 6.12 14.03 -1.54
CA LEU A 123 5.46 12.81 -1.11
C LEU A 123 5.58 12.68 0.40
N ASN A 124 4.45 12.69 1.10
CA ASN A 124 4.39 12.61 2.56
C ASN A 124 3.72 11.31 3.07
N ASP A 125 2.91 10.64 2.25
CA ASP A 125 2.27 9.37 2.65
C ASP A 125 1.99 8.46 1.44
N ILE A 126 1.88 7.16 1.70
CA ILE A 126 1.55 6.13 0.71
C ILE A 126 0.51 5.19 1.31
N LYS A 127 -0.66 5.06 0.67
CA LYS A 127 -1.63 4.03 1.03
C LYS A 127 -1.53 2.84 0.10
N PHE A 128 -1.11 1.72 0.67
CA PHE A 128 -1.04 0.42 0.04
C PHE A 128 -2.40 -0.30 0.02
N GLY A 129 -2.47 -1.43 -0.68
CA GLY A 129 -3.59 -2.37 -0.60
C GLY A 129 -4.92 -1.83 -1.14
N LYS A 130 -4.88 -0.93 -2.13
CA LYS A 130 -6.09 -0.49 -2.84
C LYS A 130 -6.32 -1.44 -4.03
N GLY A 131 -7.48 -2.07 -4.08
CA GLY A 131 -7.83 -3.03 -5.14
C GLY A 131 -7.23 -4.42 -4.96
N ASP A 132 -7.46 -5.29 -5.93
CA ASP A 132 -6.97 -6.67 -5.89
C ASP A 132 -5.45 -6.72 -6.10
N THR A 133 -4.79 -7.56 -5.31
CA THR A 133 -3.37 -7.87 -5.50
C THR A 133 -3.21 -8.62 -6.82
N HIS A 134 -2.58 -7.99 -7.81
CA HIS A 134 -2.24 -8.62 -9.07
C HIS A 134 -0.78 -9.11 -9.05
N SER A 135 -0.45 -10.03 -9.95
CA SER A 135 0.91 -10.42 -10.38
C SER A 135 2.02 -10.22 -9.33
N GLN A 136 2.31 -11.26 -8.54
CA GLN A 136 3.46 -11.32 -7.62
C GLN A 136 3.41 -10.37 -6.41
N GLY A 137 2.23 -9.91 -5.99
CA GLY A 137 2.10 -9.09 -4.77
C GLY A 137 2.07 -7.58 -5.01
N LYS A 138 1.99 -7.14 -6.28
CA LYS A 138 1.85 -5.72 -6.62
C LYS A 138 0.39 -5.28 -6.44
N THR A 139 0.18 -4.08 -5.93
CA THR A 139 -1.15 -3.52 -5.60
C THR A 139 -1.25 -2.08 -6.09
N VAL A 140 -2.46 -1.57 -6.29
CA VAL A 140 -2.63 -0.12 -6.52
C VAL A 140 -2.25 0.63 -5.24
N LEU A 141 -1.63 1.79 -5.41
CA LEU A 141 -1.26 2.70 -4.34
C LEU A 141 -1.95 4.04 -4.52
N ILE A 142 -2.24 4.71 -3.41
CA ILE A 142 -2.52 6.15 -3.43
C ILE A 142 -1.30 6.84 -2.84
N LEU A 143 -0.69 7.70 -3.64
CA LEU A 143 0.43 8.54 -3.26
C LEU A 143 -0.11 9.90 -2.82
N PHE A 144 0.27 10.33 -1.62
CA PHE A 144 -0.15 11.61 -1.03
C PHE A 144 1.02 12.57 -1.07
N PHE A 145 0.86 13.61 -1.86
CA PHE A 145 1.76 14.75 -1.91
C PHE A 145 1.15 15.91 -1.13
N ASP A 146 1.95 16.92 -0.80
CA ASP A 146 1.48 18.09 -0.04
C ASP A 146 0.32 18.83 -0.74
N ASP A 147 0.29 18.78 -2.07
CA ASP A 147 -0.63 19.53 -2.92
C ASP A 147 -1.58 18.64 -3.74
N ALA A 148 -1.36 17.31 -3.77
CA ALA A 148 -2.09 16.41 -4.65
C ALA A 148 -2.16 14.97 -4.14
N LYS A 149 -3.07 14.19 -4.74
CA LYS A 149 -3.12 12.74 -4.62
C LYS A 149 -3.04 12.12 -6.01
N ILE A 150 -2.23 11.08 -6.15
CA ILE A 150 -2.03 10.35 -7.41
C ILE A 150 -2.24 8.87 -7.16
N VAL A 151 -2.84 8.17 -8.11
CA VAL A 151 -3.01 6.71 -8.05
C VAL A 151 -1.91 6.05 -8.86
N TYR A 152 -1.04 5.27 -8.21
CA TYR A 152 -0.04 4.46 -8.88
C TYR A 152 -0.59 3.06 -9.14
N LYS A 153 -0.55 2.63 -10.40
CA LYS A 153 -1.01 1.31 -10.83
C LYS A 153 0.16 0.53 -11.44
N PRO A 154 0.52 -0.64 -10.91
CA PRO A 154 1.64 -1.46 -11.40
C PRO A 154 1.25 -2.26 -12.65
N LYS A 155 0.68 -1.58 -13.64
CA LYS A 155 0.29 -2.14 -14.94
C LYS A 155 0.18 -1.04 -15.97
N ASN A 156 0.32 -1.43 -17.23
CA ASN A 156 0.07 -0.56 -18.37
C ASN A 156 -1.42 -0.20 -18.49
N LEU A 157 -1.71 1.10 -18.59
CA LEU A 157 -3.05 1.64 -18.82
C LEU A 157 -3.15 2.51 -20.07
N ILE A 158 -2.34 2.24 -21.09
CA ILE A 158 -2.38 2.98 -22.36
C ILE A 158 -3.76 2.92 -23.03
N ILE A 159 -4.54 1.88 -22.72
CA ILE A 159 -5.93 1.75 -23.15
C ILE A 159 -6.81 2.92 -22.67
N ASN A 160 -6.52 3.53 -21.52
CA ASN A 160 -7.25 4.69 -21.02
C ASN A 160 -7.14 5.89 -21.97
N ASN A 161 -6.02 6.05 -22.68
CA ASN A 161 -5.87 7.12 -23.67
C ASN A 161 -6.84 6.92 -24.83
N SER A 162 -7.01 5.67 -25.28
CA SER A 162 -7.98 5.33 -26.32
C SER A 162 -9.42 5.53 -25.83
N LEU A 163 -9.72 5.14 -24.59
CA LEU A 163 -11.02 5.37 -23.97
C LEU A 163 -11.32 6.87 -23.83
N ASN A 164 -10.33 7.70 -23.54
CA ASN A 164 -10.51 9.14 -23.46
C ASN A 164 -10.83 9.74 -24.83
N THR A 165 -10.15 9.31 -25.89
CA THR A 165 -10.49 9.71 -27.28
C THR A 165 -11.92 9.32 -27.66
N ILE A 166 -12.36 8.11 -27.29
CA ILE A 166 -13.73 7.67 -27.52
C ILE A 166 -14.71 8.53 -26.72
N ALA A 167 -14.41 8.81 -25.45
CA ALA A 167 -15.24 9.66 -24.61
C ALA A 167 -15.34 11.10 -25.17
N GLU A 168 -14.26 11.65 -25.71
CA GLU A 168 -14.26 12.94 -26.42
C GLU A 168 -15.15 12.93 -27.66
N TYR A 169 -15.08 11.86 -28.46
CA TYR A 169 -15.94 11.71 -29.63
C TYR A 169 -17.41 11.67 -29.24
N ILE A 170 -17.77 10.87 -28.22
CA ILE A 170 -19.15 10.78 -27.73
C ILE A 170 -19.64 12.15 -27.24
N ARG A 171 -18.82 12.90 -26.50
CA ARG A 171 -19.16 14.26 -26.03
C ARG A 171 -19.41 15.24 -27.18
N LYS A 172 -18.73 15.08 -28.32
CA LYS A 172 -18.95 15.89 -29.52
C LYS A 172 -20.27 15.54 -30.24
N VAL A 173 -20.74 14.30 -30.11
CA VAL A 173 -22.00 13.83 -30.71
C VAL A 173 -23.20 14.22 -29.83
N ASP A 174 -23.09 14.07 -28.52
CA ASP A 174 -24.10 14.49 -27.55
C ASP A 174 -23.43 15.12 -26.32
N GLU A 175 -23.54 16.44 -26.22
CA GLU A 175 -22.97 17.24 -25.14
C GLU A 175 -23.59 16.91 -23.76
N LYS A 176 -24.74 16.22 -23.73
CA LYS A 176 -25.37 15.77 -22.49
C LYS A 176 -24.65 14.56 -21.87
N ILE A 177 -23.92 13.78 -22.66
CA ILE A 177 -23.21 12.60 -22.17
C ILE A 177 -21.93 13.03 -21.44
N ARG A 178 -21.90 12.81 -20.13
CA ARG A 178 -20.75 13.14 -19.27
C ARG A 178 -19.95 11.89 -18.90
N ILE A 179 -19.10 11.42 -19.81
CA ILE A 179 -18.11 10.37 -19.51
C ILE A 179 -16.84 11.05 -19.01
N ARG A 180 -16.37 10.71 -17.81
CA ARG A 180 -15.06 11.14 -17.30
C ARG A 180 -14.12 9.95 -17.26
N ILE A 181 -13.04 10.04 -18.03
CA ILE A 181 -11.90 9.13 -17.95
C ILE A 181 -10.83 9.84 -17.12
N PRO A 182 -10.27 9.21 -16.07
CA PRO A 182 -9.17 9.81 -15.31
C PRO A 182 -7.99 10.11 -16.24
N ARG A 183 -7.37 11.29 -16.06
CA ARG A 183 -6.07 11.59 -16.69
C ARG A 183 -5.09 10.48 -16.31
N THR A 184 -4.46 9.90 -17.32
CA THR A 184 -3.59 8.72 -17.16
C THR A 184 -2.26 8.98 -17.85
N ILE A 185 -1.16 8.80 -17.12
CA ILE A 185 0.19 8.71 -17.68
C ILE A 185 0.57 7.23 -17.68
N ALA A 186 0.71 6.64 -18.87
CA ALA A 186 0.90 5.21 -19.02
C ALA A 186 2.30 4.87 -19.53
N TYR A 187 2.97 3.97 -18.82
CA TYR A 187 4.24 3.36 -19.20
C TYR A 187 4.03 1.88 -19.52
N SER A 188 5.11 1.20 -19.90
CA SER A 188 5.05 -0.19 -20.33
C SER A 188 4.67 -1.18 -19.22
N ASP A 189 5.04 -0.87 -17.98
CA ASP A 189 4.96 -1.75 -16.80
C ASP A 189 4.21 -1.12 -15.62
N HIS A 190 3.99 0.19 -15.64
CA HIS A 190 3.25 0.92 -14.62
C HIS A 190 2.48 2.11 -15.22
N SER A 191 1.65 2.77 -14.42
CA SER A 191 0.88 3.94 -14.82
C SER A 191 0.51 4.79 -13.61
N TYR A 192 0.30 6.07 -13.85
CA TYR A 192 -0.21 7.05 -12.88
C TYR A 192 -1.56 7.56 -13.35
N GLU A 193 -2.51 7.73 -12.43
CA GLU A 193 -3.80 8.37 -12.71
C GLU A 193 -4.06 9.51 -11.72
N GLU A 194 -4.82 10.52 -12.16
CA GLU A 194 -5.38 11.51 -11.24
C GLU A 194 -6.24 10.82 -10.18
N PHE A 195 -6.15 11.28 -8.93
CA PHE A 195 -7.06 10.81 -7.90
C PHE A 195 -8.44 11.47 -8.07
N ILE A 196 -9.50 10.66 -8.14
CA ILE A 196 -10.87 11.15 -8.20
C ILE A 196 -11.45 11.14 -6.78
N ASP A 197 -11.56 12.33 -6.18
CA ASP A 197 -12.20 12.46 -4.87
C ASP A 197 -13.68 12.07 -4.93
N TYR A 198 -14.12 11.33 -3.91
CA TYR A 198 -15.53 11.09 -3.70
C TYR A 198 -16.18 12.39 -3.19
N LEU A 199 -17.11 12.94 -3.99
CA LEU A 199 -17.91 14.09 -3.60
C LEU A 199 -19.35 13.64 -3.32
N PRO A 200 -19.86 13.81 -2.08
CA PRO A 200 -21.24 13.49 -1.78
C PRO A 200 -22.17 14.38 -2.60
N LEU A 201 -23.30 13.80 -3.04
CA LEU A 201 -24.29 14.55 -3.79
C LEU A 201 -25.07 15.47 -2.84
N GLU A 202 -24.66 16.73 -2.74
CA GLU A 202 -25.22 17.69 -1.76
C GLU A 202 -26.69 18.04 -1.99
N GLN A 203 -27.27 17.75 -3.17
CA GLN A 203 -28.66 18.09 -3.50
C GLN A 203 -29.35 17.00 -4.33
N LYS A 204 -30.54 16.56 -3.88
CA LYS A 204 -31.43 15.65 -4.62
C LYS A 204 -31.76 16.12 -6.06
N LYS A 205 -31.67 17.41 -6.35
CA LYS A 205 -31.88 17.97 -7.71
C LYS A 205 -30.81 17.55 -8.72
N LYS A 206 -29.60 17.17 -8.29
CA LYS A 206 -28.53 16.66 -9.15
C LYS A 206 -28.61 15.15 -9.38
N LEU A 207 -29.57 14.46 -8.74
CA LEU A 207 -29.73 13.01 -8.83
C LEU A 207 -30.11 12.55 -10.25
N PRO A 208 -31.01 13.23 -10.98
CA PRO A 208 -31.31 12.89 -12.37
C PRO A 208 -30.20 13.23 -13.38
N GLU A 209 -29.17 13.98 -12.97
CA GLU A 209 -27.97 14.19 -13.80
C GLU A 209 -26.90 13.11 -13.57
N TYR A 210 -27.00 12.39 -12.45
CA TYR A 210 -26.09 11.30 -12.09
C TYR A 210 -26.57 9.93 -12.62
N TYR A 211 -27.89 9.71 -12.64
CA TYR A 211 -28.55 8.50 -13.15
C TYR A 211 -29.17 8.75 -14.53
#